data_AF-A0A6B3IK35-F1
#
_entry.id   AF-A0A6B3IK35-F1
#
_cell.length_a   1.000
_cell.length_b   1.000
_cell.length_c   1.000
_cell.angle_alpha   90.00
_cell.angle_beta   90.00
_cell.angle_gamma   90.00
#
_symmetry.space_group_name_H-M   'P 1'
#
loop_
_entity.id
_entity.type
_entity.pdbx_description
1 polymer ?
#
loop_
_entity_poly.entity_id
_entity_poly.type
_entity_poly.pdbx_seq_one_letter_code
_entity_poly.pdbx_strand_id
1 'polypeptide(L)'
;AGWYADGVPPGARGTAIVAGHVDNAEGPSVFYALGALTKGTRVEVVREDGRTAVFSIDAIEVYDNKDFPDQRVYGDSPHASLR
;
A
#
# COMPACT_ATOMS: atom_id res chain seq x y z
N ALA A 1 0.88 -10.50 2.92
CA ALA A 1 0.22 -9.18 2.82
C ALA A 1 -1.27 -9.40 2.62
N GLY A 2 -2.12 -8.44 2.99
CA GLY A 2 -3.57 -8.53 2.83
C GLY A 2 -4.16 -7.16 2.54
N TRP A 3 -5.22 -7.13 1.72
CA TRP A 3 -5.99 -5.92 1.46
C TRP A 3 -6.98 -5.65 2.61
N TYR A 4 -7.11 -4.40 3.01
CA TYR A 4 -8.07 -3.97 4.01
C TYR A 4 -9.48 -3.89 3.42
N ALA A 5 -10.34 -4.84 3.79
CA ALA A 5 -11.63 -5.06 3.14
C ALA A 5 -12.67 -3.94 3.36
N ASP A 6 -12.52 -3.13 4.41
CA ASP A 6 -13.41 -1.97 4.63
C ASP A 6 -13.04 -0.77 3.73
N GLY A 7 -11.88 -0.82 3.06
CA GLY A 7 -11.47 0.17 2.06
C GLY A 7 -12.05 -0.12 0.68
N VAL A 8 -11.68 0.71 -0.31
CA VAL A 8 -12.06 0.46 -1.70
C VAL A 8 -11.15 -0.60 -2.34
N PRO A 9 -11.65 -1.37 -3.33
CA PRO A 9 -10.79 -2.29 -4.07
C PRO A 9 -9.72 -1.52 -4.86
N PRO A 10 -8.48 -2.05 -4.98
CA PRO A 10 -7.41 -1.42 -5.74
C PRO A 10 -7.84 -1.02 -7.16
N GLY A 11 -7.65 0.27 -7.50
CA GLY A 11 -8.00 0.85 -8.79
C GLY A 11 -9.40 1.49 -8.85
N ALA A 12 -10.23 1.34 -7.80
CA ALA A 12 -11.42 2.16 -7.64
C ALA A 12 -11.09 3.55 -7.08
N ARG A 13 -11.98 4.52 -7.28
CA ARG A 13 -11.86 5.85 -6.67
C ARG A 13 -11.88 5.72 -5.15
N GLY A 14 -10.90 6.31 -4.47
CA GLY A 14 -10.71 6.19 -3.02
C GLY A 14 -9.36 5.58 -2.68
N THR A 15 -9.16 5.31 -1.39
CA THR A 15 -7.91 4.76 -0.86
C THR A 15 -8.03 3.27 -0.62
N ALA A 16 -7.24 2.48 -1.35
CA ALA A 16 -7.03 1.07 -1.10
C ALA A 16 -5.79 0.87 -0.21
N ILE A 17 -5.85 -0.06 0.73
CA ILE A 17 -4.76 -0.28 1.70
C ILE A 17 -4.34 -1.75 1.66
N VAL A 18 -3.04 -2.02 1.54
CA VAL A 18 -2.47 -3.36 1.63
C VAL A 18 -1.46 -3.40 2.77
N ALA A 19 -1.77 -4.17 3.80
CA ALA A 19 -0.92 -4.32 4.98
C ALA A 19 -0.08 -5.61 4.92
N GLY A 20 1.14 -5.55 5.47
CA GLY A 20 2.05 -6.68 5.55
C GLY A 20 3.23 -6.37 6.48
N HIS A 21 3.87 -7.41 6.97
CA HIS A 21 5.08 -7.25 7.78
C HIS A 21 6.29 -6.97 6.89
N VAL A 22 7.19 -6.12 7.37
CA VAL A 22 8.51 -5.89 6.77
C VAL A 22 9.44 -7.03 7.15
N ASP A 23 9.50 -7.39 8.42
CA ASP A 23 10.31 -8.45 8.99
C ASP A 23 9.66 -9.03 10.25
N ASN A 24 10.27 -10.08 10.79
CA ASN A 24 9.96 -10.66 12.09
C ASN A 24 11.25 -11.24 12.71
N ALA A 25 11.14 -11.92 13.86
CA ALA A 25 12.29 -12.51 14.54
C ALA A 25 13.05 -13.59 13.72
N GLU A 26 12.43 -14.14 12.69
CA GLU A 26 13.00 -15.16 11.79
C GLU A 26 13.62 -14.55 10.52
N GLY A 27 13.43 -13.25 10.29
CA GLY A 27 14.06 -12.49 9.22
C GLY A 27 13.07 -11.71 8.32
N PRO A 28 13.50 -11.40 7.08
CA PRO A 28 12.69 -10.68 6.10
C PRO A 28 11.30 -11.27 5.86
N SER A 29 10.28 -10.41 5.71
CA SER A 29 8.91 -10.79 5.34
C SER A 29 8.50 -10.18 4.00
N VAL A 30 7.21 -10.30 3.67
CA VAL A 30 6.63 -9.95 2.36
C VAL A 30 6.94 -8.53 1.88
N PHE A 31 7.15 -7.58 2.79
CA PHE A 31 7.42 -6.18 2.48
C PHE A 31 8.84 -5.73 2.80
N TYR A 32 9.76 -6.65 3.10
CA TYR A 32 11.15 -6.32 3.43
C TYR A 32 11.83 -5.43 2.38
N ALA A 33 11.58 -5.68 1.10
CA ALA A 33 12.19 -4.94 0.00
C ALA A 33 11.52 -3.59 -0.32
N LEU A 34 10.40 -3.21 0.33
CA LEU A 34 9.70 -1.96 0.02
C LEU A 34 10.58 -0.72 0.27
N GLY A 35 11.44 -0.75 1.29
CA GLY A 35 12.33 0.37 1.60
C GLY A 35 13.42 0.62 0.55
N ALA A 36 13.65 -0.34 -0.36
CA ALA A 36 14.62 -0.19 -1.45
C ALA A 36 13.98 0.34 -2.76
N LEU A 37 12.65 0.47 -2.79
CA LEU A 37 11.97 1.01 -3.97
C LEU A 37 12.19 2.51 -4.08
N THR A 38 11.87 3.08 -5.24
CA THR A 38 12.03 4.51 -5.49
C THR A 38 10.75 5.10 -6.08
N LYS A 39 10.62 6.42 -5.97
CA LYS A 39 9.53 7.14 -6.61
C LYS A 39 9.49 6.84 -8.10
N GLY A 40 8.29 6.54 -8.61
CA GLY A 40 8.05 6.16 -9.99
C GLY A 40 8.12 4.65 -10.25
N THR A 41 8.56 3.83 -9.29
CA THR A 41 8.44 2.37 -9.40
C THR A 41 6.98 1.96 -9.61
N ARG A 42 6.74 1.07 -10.57
CA ARG A 42 5.41 0.55 -10.91
C ARG A 42 5.00 -0.54 -9.91
N VAL A 43 3.77 -0.44 -9.42
CA VAL A 43 3.13 -1.45 -8.57
C VAL A 43 1.91 -1.99 -9.32
N GLU A 44 1.80 -3.31 -9.39
CA GLU A 44 0.67 -3.99 -10.04
C GLU A 44 -0.09 -4.81 -9.01
N VAL A 45 -1.41 -4.62 -8.97
CA VAL A 45 -2.31 -5.40 -8.13
C VAL A 45 -3.26 -6.18 -9.02
N VAL A 46 -3.03 -7.49 -9.08
CA VAL A 46 -3.91 -8.44 -9.77
C VAL A 46 -5.17 -8.63 -8.94
N ARG A 47 -6.33 -8.43 -9.56
CA ARG A 47 -7.64 -8.55 -8.92
C ARG A 47 -8.32 -9.85 -9.35
N GLU A 48 -9.24 -10.31 -8.52
CA GLU A 48 -10.05 -11.50 -8.79
C GLU A 48 -10.93 -11.36 -10.04
N ASP A 49 -11.32 -10.13 -10.41
CA ASP A 49 -12.08 -9.83 -11.63
C ASP A 49 -11.25 -9.93 -12.93
N GLY A 50 -10.01 -10.40 -12.84
CA GLY A 50 -9.10 -10.59 -13.97
C GLY A 50 -8.44 -9.31 -14.47
N ARG A 51 -8.65 -8.17 -13.80
CA ARG A 51 -8.00 -6.89 -14.13
C ARG A 51 -6.76 -6.66 -13.27
N THR A 52 -5.86 -5.83 -13.77
CA THR A 52 -4.69 -5.36 -13.02
C THR A 52 -4.82 -3.86 -12.77
N ALA A 53 -4.84 -3.46 -11.49
CA ALA A 53 -4.68 -2.06 -11.12
C ALA A 53 -3.19 -1.72 -11.11
N VAL A 54 -2.82 -0.61 -11.76
CA VAL A 54 -1.43 -0.18 -11.90
C VAL A 54 -1.25 1.16 -11.21
N PHE A 55 -0.25 1.23 -10.34
CA PHE A 55 0.13 2.44 -9.61
C PHE A 55 1.60 2.75 -9.83
N SER A 56 2.00 3.99 -9.54
CA SER A 56 3.39 4.37 -9.37
C SER A 56 3.61 4.84 -7.94
N ILE A 57 4.75 4.49 -7.36
CA ILE A 57 5.13 4.97 -6.03
C ILE A 57 5.32 6.48 -6.10
N ASP A 58 4.59 7.22 -5.26
CA ASP A 58 4.72 8.67 -5.11
C ASP A 58 5.64 9.04 -3.94
N ALA A 59 5.60 8.27 -2.86
CA ALA A 59 6.41 8.41 -1.66
C ALA A 59 6.65 7.07 -0.95
N ILE A 60 7.74 7.00 -0.19
CA ILE A 60 8.02 5.93 0.77
C ILE A 60 8.37 6.64 2.07
N GLU A 61 7.59 6.36 3.12
CA GLU A 61 7.67 7.07 4.39
C GLU A 61 7.69 6.06 5.54
N VAL A 62 8.48 6.33 6.57
CA VAL A 62 8.57 5.53 7.79
C VAL A 62 8.21 6.44 8.95
N TYR A 63 7.28 5.98 9.78
CA TYR A 63 6.79 6.73 10.94
C TYR A 63 7.00 5.90 12.20
N ASP A 64 7.32 6.58 13.31
CA ASP A 64 7.13 5.99 14.63
C ASP A 64 5.64 5.70 14.83
N ASN A 65 5.32 4.63 15.57
CA ASN A 65 3.92 4.21 15.79
C ASN A 65 3.05 5.34 16.37
N LYS A 66 3.62 6.16 17.27
CA LYS A 66 2.94 7.31 17.90
C LYS A 66 2.66 8.48 16.93
N ASP A 67 3.40 8.56 15.83
CA ASP A 67 3.34 9.66 14.85
C ASP A 67 2.74 9.16 13.53
N PHE A 68 2.07 8.00 13.56
CA PHE A 68 1.45 7.39 12.39
C PHE A 68 0.35 8.32 11.83
N PRO A 69 0.43 8.71 10.54
CA PRO A 69 -0.45 9.73 9.98
C PRO A 69 -1.77 9.12 9.49
N ASP A 70 -2.65 8.76 10.42
CA ASP A 70 -3.94 8.08 10.15
C ASP A 70 -4.72 8.74 9.00
N GLN A 71 -4.90 10.06 9.02
CA GLN A 71 -5.68 10.75 8.01
C GLN A 71 -5.07 10.65 6.60
N ARG A 72 -3.74 10.59 6.48
CA ARG A 72 -3.07 10.45 5.18
C ARG A 72 -3.18 9.01 4.64
N VAL A 73 -3.17 8.02 5.53
CA VAL A 73 -3.20 6.60 5.16
C VAL A 73 -4.62 6.09 4.95
N TYR A 74 -5.53 6.43 5.86
CA TYR A 74 -6.93 5.97 5.86
C TYR A 74 -7.91 6.96 5.22
N GLY A 75 -7.52 8.21 5.04
CA GLY A 75 -8.42 9.24 4.52
C GLY A 75 -8.86 8.98 3.07
N ASP A 76 -10.02 9.55 2.73
CA ASP A 76 -10.57 9.48 1.39
C ASP A 76 -9.67 10.17 0.37
N SER A 77 -9.61 9.58 -0.82
CA SER A 77 -8.91 10.13 -1.97
C SER A 77 -9.88 10.41 -3.12
N PRO A 78 -9.77 11.57 -3.80
CA PRO A 78 -10.61 11.86 -4.97
C PRO A 78 -10.25 10.98 -6.19
N HIS A 79 -9.11 10.27 -6.14
CA HIS A 79 -8.59 9.40 -7.19
C HIS A 79 -8.36 7.99 -6.64
N ALA A 80 -7.99 7.04 -7.51
CA ALA A 80 -7.53 5.74 -7.05
C ALA A 80 -6.13 5.86 -6.43
N SER A 81 -5.99 5.59 -5.15
CA SER A 81 -4.71 5.55 -4.45
C SER A 81 -4.48 4.23 -3.75
N LEU A 82 -3.20 3.86 -3.62
CA LEU A 82 -2.74 2.68 -2.90
C LEU A 82 -1.85 3.12 -1.73
N ARG A 83 -2.05 2.51 -0.57
CA ARG A 83 -1.27 2.69 0.65
C ARG A 83 -0.83 1.36 1.24
#